data_AF-A0A820TDL7-F1
#
_entry.id   AF-A0A820TDL7-F1
#
_cell.length_a   1.000
_cell.length_b   1.000
_cell.length_c   1.000
_cell.angle_alpha   90.00
_cell.angle_beta   90.00
_cell.angle_gamma   90.00
#
_symmetry.space_group_name_H-M   'P 1'
#
loop_
_entity.id
_entity.type
_entity.pdbx_description
1 polymer ?
#
loop_
_entity_poly.entity_id
_entity_poly.type
_entity_poly.pdbx_seq_one_letter_code
_entity_poly.pdbx_strand_id
1 'polypeptide(L)'
;EVFLDDMLHSQIQNLILRNNSHQGSVQQRLVLITGDGNANDNRTSFPDIVNIALDYGWTVELWSWGTSMNKKFSDIQRRNPSKMQINYLDQYRSKITFKQKQQQQKVNNQLNSWFSPVSIFVLCLGIFLCFFLIYWWN
;
A
#
# COMPACT_ATOMS: atom_id res chain seq x y z
N GLU A 1 -5.85 -9.41 3.78
CA GLU A 1 -6.06 -8.77 2.45
C GLU A 1 -6.82 -9.68 1.49
N VAL A 2 -6.48 -10.97 1.39
CA VAL A 2 -7.13 -11.97 0.52
C VAL A 2 -8.66 -11.90 0.39
N PHE A 3 -9.42 -11.65 1.47
CA PHE A 3 -10.89 -11.57 1.41
C PHE A 3 -11.44 -10.24 0.85
N LEU A 4 -10.69 -9.16 0.99
CA LEU A 4 -11.12 -7.84 0.52
C LEU A 4 -11.09 -7.78 -1.02
N ASP A 5 -10.06 -8.37 -1.61
CA ASP A 5 -9.87 -8.37 -3.07
C ASP A 5 -10.95 -9.20 -3.76
N ASP A 6 -11.26 -10.39 -3.22
CA ASP A 6 -12.32 -11.25 -3.76
C ASP A 6 -13.70 -10.55 -3.72
N MET A 7 -13.99 -9.81 -2.64
CA MET A 7 -15.23 -9.02 -2.54
C MET A 7 -15.26 -7.88 -3.56
N LEU A 8 -14.16 -7.14 -3.71
CA LEU A 8 -14.04 -6.04 -4.68
C LEU A 8 -14.19 -6.56 -6.12
N HIS A 9 -13.52 -7.65 -6.46
CA HIS A 9 -13.64 -8.31 -7.76
C HIS A 9 -15.09 -8.71 -8.06
N SER A 10 -15.78 -9.32 -7.10
CA SER A 10 -17.19 -9.72 -7.25
C SER A 10 -18.11 -8.51 -7.45
N GLN A 11 -17.90 -7.43 -6.69
CA GLN A 11 -18.69 -6.20 -6.83
C GLN A 11 -18.51 -5.58 -8.22
N ILE A 12 -17.26 -5.48 -8.71
CA ILE A 12 -16.98 -4.92 -10.04
C ILE A 12 -17.61 -5.78 -11.13
N GLN A 13 -17.49 -7.11 -11.06
CA GLN A 13 -18.12 -8.02 -12.03
C GLN A 13 -19.64 -7.85 -12.05
N ASN A 14 -20.28 -7.81 -10.87
CA ASN A 14 -21.71 -7.60 -10.77
C ASN A 14 -22.15 -6.26 -11.37
N LEU A 15 -21.36 -5.19 -11.20
CA LEU A 15 -21.65 -3.89 -11.80
C LEU A 15 -21.52 -3.93 -13.32
N ILE A 16 -20.49 -4.58 -13.85
CA ILE A 16 -20.31 -4.77 -15.29
C ILE A 16 -21.55 -5.49 -15.85
N LEU A 17 -21.91 -6.64 -15.27
CA LEU A 17 -23.05 -7.45 -15.72
C LEU A 17 -24.38 -6.68 -15.68
N ARG A 18 -24.66 -5.93 -14.61
CA ARG A 18 -25.93 -5.16 -14.47
C ARG A 18 -26.05 -4.03 -15.48
N ASN A 19 -24.93 -3.35 -15.75
CA ASN A 19 -24.93 -2.17 -16.60
C ASN A 19 -24.80 -2.51 -18.09
N ASN A 20 -24.38 -3.74 -18.45
CA ASN A 20 -24.37 -4.20 -19.84
C ASN A 20 -25.75 -4.40 -20.45
N SER A 21 -26.78 -4.65 -19.63
CA SER A 21 -28.16 -4.79 -20.10
C SER A 21 -28.76 -3.46 -20.57
N HIS A 22 -28.16 -2.33 -20.21
CA HIS A 22 -28.60 -0.98 -20.59
C HIS A 22 -27.88 -0.57 -21.88
N GLN A 23 -28.16 -1.31 -22.96
CA GLN A 23 -27.56 -1.17 -24.29
C GLN A 23 -28.09 0.06 -25.05
N GLY A 24 -28.28 1.17 -24.34
CA GLY A 24 -28.75 2.46 -24.85
C GLY A 24 -27.77 3.58 -24.50
N SER A 25 -26.93 3.93 -25.46
CA SER A 25 -26.30 5.24 -25.63
C SER A 25 -25.12 5.68 -24.74
N VAL A 26 -24.86 5.08 -23.57
CA VAL A 26 -23.76 5.55 -22.69
C VAL A 26 -22.59 4.56 -22.65
N GLN A 27 -21.46 4.96 -23.22
CA GLN A 27 -20.21 4.22 -23.13
C GLN A 27 -19.70 4.18 -21.68
N GLN A 28 -19.56 2.99 -21.13
CA GLN A 28 -19.11 2.79 -19.75
C GLN A 28 -17.58 2.83 -19.65
N ARG A 29 -17.07 3.27 -18.49
CA ARG A 29 -15.63 3.35 -18.21
C ARG A 29 -15.31 2.78 -16.84
N LEU A 30 -14.37 1.84 -16.80
CA LEU A 30 -13.75 1.34 -15.58
C LEU A 30 -12.46 2.12 -15.31
N VAL A 31 -12.40 2.85 -14.19
CA VAL A 31 -11.16 3.49 -13.72
C VAL A 31 -10.60 2.67 -12.57
N LEU A 32 -9.37 2.17 -12.72
CA LEU A 32 -8.69 1.33 -11.74
C LEU A 32 -7.40 2.00 -11.30
N ILE A 33 -7.23 2.19 -10.00
CA ILE A 33 -5.99 2.66 -9.40
C ILE A 33 -5.38 1.50 -8.64
N THR A 34 -4.37 0.84 -9.20
CA THR A 34 -3.72 -0.30 -8.55
C THR A 34 -2.24 -0.40 -8.92
N GLY A 35 -1.42 -0.76 -7.92
CA GLY A 35 -0.05 -1.24 -8.13
C GLY A 35 0.04 -2.76 -8.15
N ASP A 36 -1.05 -3.45 -7.81
CA ASP A 36 -1.10 -4.89 -7.70
C ASP A 36 -1.64 -5.50 -8.98
N GLY A 37 -0.80 -6.31 -9.63
CA GLY A 37 -1.21 -7.18 -10.72
C GLY A 37 -0.80 -8.62 -10.46
N ASN A 38 -0.53 -9.00 -9.22
CA ASN A 38 -0.05 -10.33 -8.92
C ASN A 38 -1.12 -11.37 -9.27
N ALA A 39 -0.67 -12.57 -9.66
CA ALA A 39 -1.60 -13.67 -9.90
C ALA A 39 -2.06 -14.22 -8.54
N ASN A 40 -3.37 -14.36 -8.33
CA ASN A 40 -3.93 -14.81 -7.07
C ASN A 40 -4.17 -16.32 -7.04
N ASP A 41 -3.17 -17.16 -7.32
CA ASP A 41 -3.23 -18.64 -7.21
C ASP A 41 -4.59 -19.27 -7.60
N ASN A 42 -5.02 -19.04 -8.86
CA ASN A 42 -6.30 -19.47 -9.45
C ASN A 42 -7.58 -18.74 -8.99
N ARG A 43 -7.46 -17.62 -8.26
CA ARG A 43 -8.56 -16.68 -8.00
C ARG A 43 -8.53 -15.52 -8.99
N THR A 44 -9.67 -14.83 -9.06
CA THR A 44 -9.83 -13.63 -9.89
C THR A 44 -8.77 -12.60 -9.53
N SER A 45 -8.13 -12.05 -10.57
CA SER A 45 -7.14 -10.99 -10.44
C SER A 45 -7.61 -9.71 -11.12
N PHE A 46 -7.02 -8.57 -10.77
CA PHE A 46 -7.33 -7.29 -11.43
C PHE A 46 -7.17 -7.32 -12.96
N PRO A 47 -6.14 -7.96 -13.54
CA PRO A 47 -6.08 -8.19 -14.98
C PRO A 47 -7.30 -8.91 -15.56
N ASP A 48 -7.88 -9.87 -14.84
CA ASP A 48 -9.07 -10.60 -15.31
C ASP A 48 -10.30 -9.69 -15.33
N ILE A 49 -10.47 -8.86 -14.30
CA ILE A 49 -11.54 -7.85 -14.25
C ILE A 49 -11.43 -6.85 -15.40
N VAL A 50 -10.22 -6.41 -15.72
CA VAL A 50 -9.97 -5.52 -16.86
C VAL A 50 -10.36 -6.20 -18.18
N ASN A 51 -9.97 -7.46 -18.39
CA ASN A 51 -10.38 -8.20 -19.60
C ASN A 51 -11.91 -8.32 -19.69
N ILE A 52 -12.58 -8.69 -18.59
CA ILE A 52 -14.04 -8.79 -18.54
C ILE A 52 -14.68 -7.45 -18.96
N ALA A 53 -14.24 -6.33 -18.39
CA ALA A 53 -14.78 -5.02 -18.75
C ALA A 53 -14.60 -4.71 -20.26
N LEU A 54 -13.42 -4.98 -20.81
CA LEU A 54 -13.12 -4.76 -22.23
C LEU A 54 -13.94 -5.65 -23.15
N ASP A 55 -14.15 -6.92 -22.78
CA ASP A 55 -14.96 -7.89 -23.52
C ASP A 55 -16.43 -7.45 -23.59
N TYR A 56 -16.92 -6.83 -22.51
CA TYR A 56 -18.24 -6.21 -22.48
C TYR A 56 -18.30 -4.82 -23.15
N GLY A 57 -17.22 -4.39 -23.81
CA GLY A 57 -17.19 -3.16 -24.61
C GLY A 57 -16.94 -1.88 -23.81
N TRP A 58 -16.58 -1.99 -22.52
CA TRP A 58 -16.23 -0.83 -21.71
C TRP A 58 -14.86 -0.28 -22.11
N THR A 59 -14.63 0.99 -21.78
CA THR A 59 -13.28 1.55 -21.77
C THR A 59 -12.64 1.36 -20.40
N VAL A 60 -11.32 1.23 -20.35
CA VAL A 60 -10.57 1.03 -19.12
C VAL A 60 -9.47 2.07 -19.00
N GLU A 61 -9.36 2.68 -17.82
CA GLU A 61 -8.31 3.62 -17.48
C GLU A 61 -7.57 3.11 -16.24
N LEU A 62 -6.31 2.71 -16.43
CA LEU A 62 -5.46 2.17 -15.38
C LEU A 62 -4.50 3.25 -14.88
N TRP A 63 -4.49 3.48 -13.59
CA TRP A 63 -3.54 4.35 -12.90
C TRP A 63 -2.62 3.52 -12.02
N SER A 64 -1.31 3.59 -12.27
CA SER A 64 -0.33 2.80 -11.53
C SER A 64 1.00 3.54 -11.37
N TRP A 65 1.81 3.12 -10.39
CA TRP A 65 3.20 3.55 -10.31
C TRP A 65 4.01 2.74 -11.32
N GLY A 66 4.82 3.41 -12.14
CA GLY A 66 5.57 2.77 -13.23
C GLY A 66 6.49 1.65 -12.75
N THR A 67 7.07 1.79 -11.56
CA THR A 67 7.97 0.79 -10.98
C THR A 67 7.26 -0.46 -10.46
N SER A 68 5.97 -0.39 -10.12
CA SER A 68 5.21 -1.51 -9.56
C SER A 68 4.23 -2.14 -10.55
N MET A 69 4.02 -1.51 -11.71
CA MET A 69 3.01 -1.96 -12.66
C MET A 69 3.35 -3.33 -13.27
N ASN A 70 2.43 -4.27 -13.18
CA ASN A 70 2.60 -5.58 -13.81
C ASN A 70 2.56 -5.47 -15.36
N LYS A 71 3.49 -6.15 -16.04
CA LYS A 71 3.58 -6.26 -17.50
C LYS A 71 2.30 -6.74 -18.18
N LYS A 72 1.48 -7.56 -17.49
CA LYS A 72 0.19 -8.04 -18.00
C LYS A 72 -0.72 -6.89 -18.45
N PHE A 73 -0.71 -5.77 -17.75
CA PHE A 73 -1.54 -4.61 -18.14
C PHE A 73 -1.06 -4.00 -19.46
N SER A 74 0.25 -3.91 -19.68
CA SER A 74 0.80 -3.47 -20.97
C SER A 74 0.43 -4.42 -22.11
N ASP A 75 0.39 -5.72 -21.85
CA ASP A 75 -0.05 -6.71 -22.84
C ASP A 75 -1.54 -6.61 -23.17
N ILE A 76 -2.39 -6.33 -22.17
CA ILE A 76 -3.82 -6.06 -22.38
C ILE A 76 -4.01 -4.77 -23.18
N GLN A 77 -3.31 -3.70 -22.84
CA GLN A 77 -3.36 -2.43 -23.55
C GLN A 77 -2.95 -2.58 -25.01
N ARG A 78 -1.86 -3.30 -25.28
CA ARG A 78 -1.39 -3.57 -26.64
C ARG A 78 -2.43 -4.29 -27.51
N ARG A 79 -3.22 -5.18 -26.90
CA ARG A 79 -4.33 -5.88 -27.57
C ARG A 79 -5.57 -5.01 -27.75
N ASN A 80 -5.76 -4.00 -26.89
CA ASN A 80 -6.95 -3.15 -26.86
C ASN A 80 -6.60 -1.64 -26.85
N PRO A 81 -5.82 -1.12 -27.81
CA PRO A 81 -5.23 0.23 -27.73
C PRO A 81 -6.28 1.36 -27.77
N SER A 82 -7.44 1.14 -28.39
CA SER A 82 -8.53 2.12 -28.47
C SER A 82 -9.45 2.13 -27.24
N LYS A 83 -9.39 1.08 -26.41
CA LYS A 83 -10.29 0.88 -25.27
C LYS A 83 -9.58 0.97 -23.93
N MET A 84 -8.25 0.85 -23.88
CA MET A 84 -7.48 0.87 -22.65
C MET A 84 -6.41 1.95 -22.65
N GLN A 85 -6.39 2.76 -21.59
CA GLN A 85 -5.37 3.77 -21.32
C GLN A 85 -4.63 3.44 -20.03
N ILE A 86 -3.29 3.58 -20.05
CA ILE A 86 -2.45 3.46 -18.86
C ILE A 86 -1.87 4.85 -18.54
N ASN A 87 -2.07 5.30 -17.31
CA ASN A 87 -1.60 6.57 -16.78
C ASN A 87 -0.65 6.31 -15.59
N TYR A 88 0.56 6.86 -15.68
CA TYR A 88 1.54 6.72 -14.60
C TYR A 88 1.36 7.80 -13.53
N LEU A 89 1.32 7.36 -12.27
CA LEU A 89 1.19 8.23 -11.09
C LEU A 89 2.49 8.96 -10.73
N ASP A 90 3.63 8.54 -11.30
CA ASP A 90 4.97 9.07 -11.04
C ASP A 90 5.06 10.59 -11.21
N GLN A 91 4.40 11.13 -12.25
CA GLN A 91 4.35 12.58 -12.52
C GLN A 91 3.61 13.37 -11.42
N TYR A 92 2.75 12.71 -10.66
CA TYR A 92 1.96 13.31 -9.58
C TYR A 92 2.53 13.04 -8.20
N ARG A 93 3.66 12.32 -8.09
CA ARG A 93 4.23 11.86 -6.83
C ARG A 93 4.36 12.95 -5.77
N SER A 94 4.85 14.13 -6.15
CA SER A 94 5.01 15.28 -5.26
C SER A 94 3.70 15.87 -4.73
N LYS A 95 2.58 15.63 -5.42
CA LYS A 95 1.24 16.10 -5.06
C LYS A 95 0.45 15.07 -4.25
N ILE A 96 0.66 13.79 -4.51
CA ILE A 96 -0.10 12.69 -3.87
C ILE A 96 0.60 12.07 -2.67
N THR A 97 1.93 12.20 -2.57
CA THR A 97 2.67 11.70 -1.41
C THR A 97 2.99 12.83 -0.44
N PHE A 98 2.76 12.60 0.85
CA PHE A 98 3.20 13.49 1.92
C PHE A 98 4.46 12.91 2.55
N LYS A 99 5.45 13.76 2.83
CA LYS A 99 6.57 13.37 3.68
C LYS A 99 6.04 13.20 5.09
N GLN A 100 6.05 11.98 5.61
CA GLN A 100 5.82 11.73 7.02
C GLN A 100 6.85 12.56 7.81
N LYS A 101 6.40 13.57 8.56
CA LYS A 101 7.28 14.30 9.48
C LYS A 101 7.79 13.27 10.49
N GLN A 102 9.10 13.01 10.51
CA GLN A 102 9.72 12.13 11.49
C GLN A 102 9.59 12.75 12.90
N GLN A 103 8.49 12.49 13.61
CA GLN A 103 8.30 12.92 15.00
C GLN A 103 8.86 11.93 16.04
N GLN A 104 9.62 10.91 15.63
CA GLN A 104 10.05 9.82 16.53
C GLN A 104 11.56 9.58 16.64
N GLN A 105 12.43 10.40 16.04
CA GLN A 105 13.88 10.27 16.27
C GLN A 105 14.41 11.11 17.45
N LYS A 106 13.67 12.12 17.92
CA LYS A 106 14.12 12.93 19.08
C LYS A 106 13.91 12.24 20.43
N VAL A 107 12.89 11.39 20.59
CA VAL A 107 12.62 10.71 21.87
C VAL A 107 13.69 9.62 22.17
N ASN A 108 14.10 8.84 21.17
CA ASN A 108 15.12 7.80 21.38
C ASN A 108 16.53 8.35 21.59
N ASN A 109 16.90 9.46 20.94
CA ASN A 109 18.20 10.09 21.20
C ASN A 109 18.28 10.74 22.59
N GLN A 110 17.14 11.14 23.16
CA GLN A 110 17.09 11.71 24.50
C GLN A 110 17.13 10.63 25.59
N LEU A 111 16.59 9.43 25.35
CA LEU A 111 16.72 8.32 26.30
C LEU A 111 18.16 7.78 26.35
N ASN A 112 18.85 7.70 25.20
CA ASN A 112 20.22 7.19 25.14
C ASN A 112 21.27 8.12 25.77
N SER A 113 20.98 9.42 25.93
CA SER A 113 21.88 10.35 26.65
C SER A 113 21.78 10.20 28.18
N TRP A 114 20.72 9.58 28.71
CA TRP A 114 20.58 9.30 30.15
C TRP A 114 21.27 7.99 30.56
N PHE A 115 21.48 7.06 29.61
CA PHE A 115 22.20 5.81 29.82
C PHE A 115 23.66 5.89 29.36
N SER A 116 24.34 7.01 29.64
CA SER A 116 25.79 7.03 29.50
C SER A 116 26.40 6.07 30.53
N PRO A 117 27.48 5.32 30.20
CA PRO A 117 28.13 4.42 31.16
C PRO A 117 28.54 5.15 32.45
N VAL A 118 28.86 6.44 32.39
CA VAL A 118 29.22 7.26 33.57
C VAL A 118 28.05 7.39 34.55
N SER A 119 26.82 7.53 34.07
CA SER A 119 25.62 7.68 34.91
C SER A 119 25.23 6.37 35.62
N ILE A 120 25.46 5.23 34.97
CA ILE A 120 25.22 3.90 35.55
C ILE A 120 26.23 3.61 36.67
N PHE A 121 27.50 4.00 36.48
CA PHE A 121 28.54 3.83 37.51
C PHE A 121 28.24 4.62 38.79
N VAL A 122 27.70 5.84 38.70
CA VAL A 122 27.35 6.66 39.88
C VAL A 122 26.18 6.04 40.67
N LEU A 123 25.16 5.52 39.98
CA LEU A 123 24.03 4.85 40.63
C LEU A 123 24.46 3.53 41.30
N CYS A 124 25.34 2.75 40.67
CA CYS A 124 25.86 1.51 41.25
C CYS A 124 26.74 1.76 42.47
N LEU A 125 27.56 2.83 42.50
CA LEU A 125 28.38 3.17 43.66
C LEU A 125 27.53 3.62 44.87
N GLY A 126 26.48 4.40 44.61
CA GLY A 126 25.56 4.87 45.66
C GLY A 126 24.79 3.74 46.34
N ILE A 127 24.35 2.74 45.57
CA ILE A 127 23.67 1.56 46.13
C ILE A 127 24.66 0.70 46.94
N PHE A 128 25.90 0.53 46.46
CA PHE A 128 26.92 -0.23 47.20
C PHE A 128 27.27 0.42 48.55
N LEU A 129 27.39 1.75 48.61
CA LEU A 129 27.63 2.49 49.85
C LEU A 129 26.45 2.37 50.84
N CYS A 130 25.21 2.40 50.36
CA CYS A 130 24.04 2.19 51.23
C CYS A 130 24.00 0.78 51.82
N PHE A 131 24.28 -0.26 51.02
CA PHE A 131 24.36 -1.62 51.55
C PHE A 131 25.53 -1.82 52.51
N PHE A 132 26.68 -1.17 52.26
CA PHE A 132 27.83 -1.24 53.16
C PHE A 132 27.56 -0.56 54.51
N LEU A 133 26.87 0.58 54.52
CA LEU A 133 26.47 1.26 55.75
C LEU A 133 25.42 0.49 56.56
N ILE A 134 24.49 -0.20 55.89
CA ILE A 134 23.49 -1.03 56.56
C ILE A 134 24.13 -2.29 57.18
N TYR A 135 25.12 -2.90 56.50
CA TYR A 135 25.77 -4.11 56.98
C TYR A 135 26.76 -3.87 58.12
N TRP A 136 27.24 -2.64 58.30
CA TRP A 136 28.18 -2.28 59.37
C TRP A 136 27.50 -1.66 60.61
N TRP A 137 26.18 -1.42 60.55
CA TRP A 137 25.38 -0.91 61.67
C TRP A 137 24.71 -2.03 62.49
N ASN A 138 24.79 -3.30 62.05
CA ASN A 138 24.20 -4.46 62.72
C ASN A 138 25.32 -5.38 63.26
#